data_AF-A0A517QVY9-F1
#
_entry.id   AF-A0A517QVY9-F1
#
_cell.length_a   1.000
_cell.length_b   1.000
_cell.length_c   1.000
_cell.angle_alpha   90.00
_cell.angle_beta   90.00
_cell.angle_gamma   90.00
#
_symmetry.space_group_name_H-M   'P 1'
#
loop_
_entity.id
_entity.type
_entity.pdbx_description
1 polymer ?
#
loop_
_entity_poly.entity_id
_entity_poly.type
_entity_poly.pdbx_seq_one_letter_code
_entity_poly.pdbx_strand_id
1 'polypeptide(L)'
;MTGMTVPMSTHVTEQLDSPSRAYSQPASESNKPAADQATTAQKPTKLDETALQDRMPDWFKTSRAIVWYALLLGAMFTYLAFCPLWYTDLWGHLAYGRLIAETGSIPETAPLMPLAEGVRFVDTAWLSQLIAYVGYERFGVSALPALAAALMVFCAGALAYRAARTTSQAWCGLVAIALFLLVDHRQLFATSFTLTEIIEGVFSLRLPGLLLPVLIRPQLAGLACFVATLCLLTGRRSIFQWIAIPAVFAAWANLHGSFVVGIGLIGVFAIGRAGDILRRTDSFRRVLRDGEFWRYVMFAELAAVSALINPYGLELYASVLTFGSNPNLADLVEWRPLTLRMQQGQLAAFAAISLVVLYCTTPRRIRTVEPFLLIGFGLLSLWMSRFLIWWGPIAAYYGAIHAGALWQAAKRKRLKKAKPGDPSPAAARPVRRSVWTVAAAGLMWIFFAVSPFGMRALGGPDAEQEAKYFGHFVRNTTATPVDVTEYLIEHPPVGQVFNPYEWGDYLMWAGPPELEVFVASHAHLVPSLVWEDYMRIIRGTSGWDEALERYGVNTIVLNNNSHASLIASLSADVEGWRQDYRDTRASVFTRIDPIQ
;
A
#
# COMPACT_ATOMS: atom_id res chain seq x y z
N MET A 1 -66.45 -12.81 -2.71
CA MET A 1 -66.53 -11.49 -2.03
C MET A 1 -65.58 -10.55 -2.79
N THR A 2 -65.93 -9.45 -3.47
CA THR A 2 -66.69 -8.22 -3.13
C THR A 2 -65.97 -7.34 -2.10
N GLY A 3 -65.59 -6.07 -2.34
CA GLY A 3 -65.69 -5.17 -3.52
C GLY A 3 -64.83 -3.89 -3.26
N MET A 4 -64.88 -2.76 -3.99
CA MET A 4 -65.60 -2.38 -5.23
C MET A 4 -64.98 -1.07 -5.84
N THR A 5 -65.58 -0.49 -6.89
CA THR A 5 -65.29 0.80 -7.57
C THR A 5 -65.61 2.05 -6.69
N VAL A 6 -64.98 3.25 -6.74
CA VAL A 6 -64.76 4.25 -7.86
C VAL A 6 -66.12 4.84 -8.37
N PRO A 7 -66.36 6.17 -8.68
CA PRO A 7 -65.48 7.38 -8.85
C PRO A 7 -65.99 8.77 -8.27
N MET A 8 -65.30 9.91 -8.59
CA MET A 8 -65.78 11.30 -8.94
C MET A 8 -66.70 12.15 -7.98
N SER A 9 -66.90 13.49 -8.10
CA SER A 9 -66.15 14.65 -8.70
C SER A 9 -66.74 16.06 -8.35
N THR A 10 -65.99 17.13 -8.69
CA THR A 10 -66.43 18.48 -9.17
C THR A 10 -67.26 19.51 -8.34
N HIS A 11 -66.74 20.75 -8.30
CA HIS A 11 -67.36 22.10 -8.38
C HIS A 11 -68.56 22.56 -7.52
N VAL A 12 -68.53 23.85 -7.09
CA VAL A 12 -69.40 24.97 -7.58
C VAL A 12 -68.91 26.33 -7.02
N THR A 13 -69.38 27.46 -7.57
CA THR A 13 -68.96 28.86 -7.29
C THR A 13 -70.15 29.82 -7.11
N GLU A 14 -70.05 30.79 -6.20
CA GLU A 14 -70.82 32.06 -6.11
C GLU A 14 -69.85 33.14 -5.55
N GLN A 15 -69.81 34.43 -5.91
CA GLN A 15 -70.84 35.47 -6.18
C GLN A 15 -71.57 35.95 -4.90
N LEU A 16 -71.83 37.25 -4.64
CA LEU A 16 -71.38 38.51 -5.26
C LEU A 16 -71.55 39.70 -4.27
N ASP A 17 -71.45 40.94 -4.79
CA ASP A 17 -72.00 42.21 -4.28
C ASP A 17 -71.20 43.14 -3.33
N SER A 18 -71.73 44.37 -3.23
CA SER A 18 -71.16 45.65 -2.77
C SER A 18 -72.37 46.53 -2.28
N PRO A 19 -72.37 47.89 -2.14
CA PRO A 19 -71.31 48.91 -2.29
C PRO A 19 -71.33 50.09 -1.27
N SER A 20 -70.35 50.99 -1.46
CA SER A 20 -70.39 52.47 -1.28
C SER A 20 -70.61 53.17 0.08
N ARG A 21 -69.81 54.24 0.28
CA ARG A 21 -70.26 55.58 0.76
C ARG A 21 -69.24 56.65 0.33
N ALA A 22 -69.67 57.92 0.30
CA ALA A 22 -68.94 59.05 -0.30
C ALA A 22 -68.82 60.26 0.66
N TYR A 23 -68.65 61.48 0.11
CA TYR A 23 -68.33 62.79 0.75
C TYR A 23 -66.84 62.97 1.12
N SER A 24 -66.19 64.13 0.95
CA SER A 24 -66.58 65.40 0.27
C SER A 24 -65.37 66.34 -0.01
N GLN A 25 -65.52 67.30 -0.93
CA GLN A 25 -64.65 68.47 -1.21
C GLN A 25 -65.33 69.78 -0.71
N PRO A 26 -64.78 71.03 -0.80
CA PRO A 26 -63.68 71.55 -1.66
C PRO A 26 -62.70 72.61 -1.05
N ALA A 27 -61.79 73.12 -1.92
CA ALA A 27 -61.01 74.39 -1.86
C ALA A 27 -59.90 74.53 -0.77
N SER A 28 -58.78 75.25 -0.98
CA SER A 28 -58.50 76.38 -1.88
C SER A 28 -57.05 76.49 -2.42
N GLU A 29 -56.91 77.04 -3.64
CA GLU A 29 -55.84 77.91 -4.17
C GLU A 29 -54.31 77.58 -4.09
N SER A 30 -53.80 77.10 -5.23
CA SER A 30 -52.82 77.83 -6.08
C SER A 30 -51.30 77.46 -6.14
N ASN A 31 -50.80 77.64 -7.37
CA ASN A 31 -49.45 78.09 -7.79
C ASN A 31 -48.28 77.08 -8.03
N LYS A 32 -48.28 76.57 -9.28
CA LYS A 32 -47.14 76.17 -10.14
C LYS A 32 -46.36 74.85 -9.85
N PRO A 33 -45.83 74.19 -10.90
CA PRO A 33 -45.21 72.87 -10.80
C PRO A 33 -43.67 72.91 -10.69
N ALA A 34 -43.12 71.90 -10.05
CA ALA A 34 -41.75 71.42 -10.27
C ALA A 34 -41.80 69.90 -10.45
N ALA A 35 -40.93 69.34 -11.28
CA ALA A 35 -40.90 67.90 -11.54
C ALA A 35 -40.04 67.18 -10.48
N ASP A 36 -40.60 66.16 -9.84
CA ASP A 36 -39.88 64.93 -9.47
C ASP A 36 -40.83 63.88 -8.85
N GLN A 37 -41.22 62.88 -9.64
CA GLN A 37 -41.66 61.56 -9.14
C GLN A 37 -41.09 60.47 -10.05
N ALA A 38 -39.77 60.26 -9.93
CA ALA A 38 -39.11 59.11 -10.52
C ALA A 38 -39.67 57.80 -9.92
N THR A 39 -39.89 56.81 -10.77
CA THR A 39 -40.49 55.51 -10.41
C THR A 39 -39.78 54.88 -9.21
N THR A 40 -40.53 54.60 -8.13
CA THR A 40 -40.04 53.84 -6.97
C THR A 40 -39.86 52.36 -7.31
N ALA A 41 -38.82 52.06 -8.10
CA ALA A 41 -38.32 50.72 -8.27
C ALA A 41 -37.94 50.17 -6.88
N GLN A 42 -38.62 49.11 -6.45
CA GLN A 42 -38.25 48.41 -5.23
C GLN A 42 -36.79 47.97 -5.34
N LYS A 43 -35.93 48.42 -4.41
CA LYS A 43 -34.57 47.89 -4.30
C LYS A 43 -34.68 46.36 -4.18
N PRO A 44 -33.91 45.59 -4.97
CA PRO A 44 -33.95 44.14 -4.85
C PRO A 44 -33.63 43.77 -3.41
N THR A 45 -34.53 42.99 -2.78
CA THR A 45 -34.36 42.52 -1.41
C THR A 45 -32.97 41.91 -1.29
N LYS A 46 -32.13 42.45 -0.40
CA LYS A 46 -30.82 41.85 -0.14
C LYS A 46 -31.05 40.38 0.21
N LEU A 47 -30.53 39.47 -0.62
CA LEU A 47 -30.44 38.05 -0.30
C LEU A 47 -29.81 37.93 1.08
N ASP A 48 -30.42 37.13 1.96
CA ASP A 48 -29.96 36.98 3.33
C ASP A 48 -28.52 36.42 3.34
N GLU A 49 -27.56 37.32 3.59
CA GLU A 49 -26.14 37.00 3.56
C GLU A 49 -25.79 35.95 4.64
N THR A 50 -26.65 35.72 5.65
CA THR A 50 -26.48 34.67 6.67
C THR A 50 -26.80 33.26 6.13
N ALA A 51 -27.52 33.13 5.01
CA ALA A 51 -27.77 31.86 4.33
C ALA A 51 -26.55 31.40 3.50
N LEU A 52 -25.68 32.34 3.08
CA LEU A 52 -24.45 32.06 2.33
C LEU A 52 -23.22 31.85 3.23
N GLN A 53 -23.37 31.96 4.55
CA GLN A 53 -22.28 31.73 5.51
C GLN A 53 -22.07 30.25 5.80
N ASP A 54 -20.80 29.82 5.77
CA ASP A 54 -20.40 28.43 6.05
C ASP A 54 -20.46 28.12 7.56
N ARG A 55 -21.65 27.72 8.02
CA ARG A 55 -21.99 27.46 9.44
C ARG A 55 -21.29 26.23 10.05
N MET A 56 -20.57 25.43 9.27
CA MET A 56 -19.87 24.24 9.79
C MET A 56 -18.69 24.59 10.70
N PRO A 57 -18.29 23.72 11.66
CA PRO A 57 -17.14 23.98 12.52
C PRO A 57 -15.81 24.09 11.74
N ASP A 58 -14.90 24.95 12.21
CA ASP A 58 -13.59 25.18 11.56
C ASP A 58 -12.65 23.95 11.59
N TRP A 59 -12.92 22.97 12.45
CA TRP A 59 -12.24 21.66 12.40
C TRP A 59 -12.67 20.82 11.19
N PHE A 60 -13.91 20.99 10.72
CA PHE A 60 -14.44 20.31 9.54
C PHE A 60 -14.01 21.00 8.24
N LYS A 61 -13.88 22.34 8.23
CA LYS A 61 -13.55 23.12 7.01
C LYS A 61 -12.14 22.82 6.47
N THR A 62 -12.05 22.28 5.26
CA THR A 62 -10.78 22.02 4.56
C THR A 62 -10.53 22.97 3.38
N SER A 63 -9.35 22.88 2.76
CA SER A 63 -8.98 23.68 1.57
C SER A 63 -9.07 22.88 0.28
N ARG A 64 -9.28 23.55 -0.87
CA ARG A 64 -9.32 22.95 -2.21
C ARG A 64 -8.15 22.00 -2.56
N ALA A 65 -7.00 22.12 -1.90
CA ALA A 65 -5.87 21.20 -2.08
C ALA A 65 -6.20 19.76 -1.62
N ILE A 66 -7.06 19.58 -0.60
CA ILE A 66 -7.50 18.26 -0.15
C ILE A 66 -8.43 17.59 -1.16
N VAL A 67 -9.20 18.36 -1.96
CA VAL A 67 -9.98 17.80 -3.08
C VAL A 67 -9.05 17.20 -4.14
N TRP A 68 -7.95 17.87 -4.47
CA TRP A 68 -6.93 17.33 -5.39
C TRP A 68 -6.19 16.11 -4.84
N TYR A 69 -5.92 16.04 -3.52
CA TYR A 69 -5.40 14.81 -2.92
C TYR A 69 -6.43 13.68 -2.88
N ALA A 70 -7.72 13.97 -2.60
CA ALA A 70 -8.78 12.97 -2.65
C ALA A 70 -8.97 12.42 -4.08
N LEU A 71 -8.86 13.28 -5.10
CA LEU A 71 -8.84 12.87 -6.50
C LEU A 71 -7.65 11.95 -6.80
N LEU A 72 -6.42 12.35 -6.43
CA LEU A 72 -5.21 11.59 -6.71
C LEU A 72 -5.14 10.25 -5.95
N LEU A 73 -5.41 10.28 -4.64
CA LEU A 73 -5.34 9.11 -3.76
C LEU A 73 -6.52 8.17 -3.98
N GLY A 74 -7.70 8.70 -4.34
CA GLY A 74 -8.85 7.89 -4.77
C GLY A 74 -8.59 7.22 -6.13
N ALA A 75 -8.11 7.96 -7.13
CA ALA A 75 -7.72 7.38 -8.42
C ALA A 75 -6.62 6.32 -8.27
N MET A 76 -5.62 6.56 -7.40
CA MET A 76 -4.59 5.58 -7.03
C MET A 76 -5.21 4.35 -6.35
N PHE A 77 -6.15 4.51 -5.40
CA PHE A 77 -6.84 3.40 -4.76
C PHE A 77 -7.59 2.54 -5.78
N THR A 78 -8.43 3.14 -6.61
CA THR A 78 -9.23 2.43 -7.62
C THR A 78 -8.32 1.72 -8.62
N TYR A 79 -7.28 2.39 -9.13
CA TYR A 79 -6.29 1.81 -10.03
C TYR A 79 -5.60 0.57 -9.42
N LEU A 80 -5.12 0.68 -8.18
CA LEU A 80 -4.49 -0.44 -7.47
C LEU A 80 -5.49 -1.58 -7.19
N ALA A 81 -6.74 -1.26 -6.86
CA ALA A 81 -7.81 -2.24 -6.69
C ALA A 81 -8.26 -2.92 -8.00
N PHE A 82 -7.87 -2.41 -9.17
CA PHE A 82 -8.01 -3.07 -10.48
C PHE A 82 -6.73 -3.78 -10.96
N CYS A 83 -5.60 -3.64 -10.26
CA CYS A 83 -4.36 -4.30 -10.68
C CYS A 83 -4.41 -5.82 -10.43
N PRO A 84 -3.86 -6.65 -11.35
CA PRO A 84 -3.76 -8.09 -11.16
C PRO A 84 -2.91 -8.46 -9.93
N LEU A 85 -3.06 -9.67 -9.43
CA LEU A 85 -2.30 -10.18 -8.29
C LEU A 85 -0.93 -10.72 -8.72
N TRP A 86 0.07 -10.56 -7.87
CA TRP A 86 1.31 -11.33 -7.99
C TRP A 86 1.32 -12.51 -7.03
N TYR A 87 1.81 -13.64 -7.53
CA TYR A 87 1.55 -14.99 -7.02
C TYR A 87 2.51 -15.47 -5.91
N THR A 88 3.71 -14.90 -5.82
CA THR A 88 4.90 -15.54 -5.19
C THR A 88 4.76 -16.03 -3.75
N ASP A 89 4.00 -15.29 -2.92
CA ASP A 89 3.90 -15.53 -1.48
C ASP A 89 2.52 -15.16 -0.91
N LEU A 90 1.60 -14.72 -1.78
CA LEU A 90 0.24 -14.34 -1.41
C LEU A 90 -0.60 -15.57 -1.00
N TRP A 91 -0.48 -16.65 -1.77
CA TRP A 91 -1.38 -17.80 -1.63
C TRP A 91 -1.02 -18.69 -0.44
N GLY A 92 0.26 -18.84 -0.09
CA GLY A 92 0.68 -19.47 1.17
C GLY A 92 0.24 -18.64 2.37
N HIS A 93 0.40 -17.31 2.35
CA HIS A 93 -0.14 -16.45 3.40
C HIS A 93 -1.67 -16.53 3.55
N LEU A 94 -2.41 -16.80 2.47
CA LEU A 94 -3.84 -17.10 2.56
C LEU A 94 -4.13 -18.51 3.09
N ALA A 95 -3.30 -19.50 2.78
CA ALA A 95 -3.42 -20.87 3.31
C ALA A 95 -3.15 -20.93 4.82
N TYR A 96 -2.11 -20.24 5.32
CA TYR A 96 -1.90 -20.07 6.76
C TYR A 96 -3.04 -19.27 7.41
N GLY A 97 -3.54 -18.21 6.75
CA GLY A 97 -4.70 -17.44 7.22
C GLY A 97 -5.99 -18.26 7.30
N ARG A 98 -6.19 -19.21 6.37
CA ARG A 98 -7.27 -20.21 6.38
C ARG A 98 -7.12 -21.13 7.57
N LEU A 99 -5.94 -21.76 7.73
CA LEU A 99 -5.65 -22.68 8.82
C LEU A 99 -5.91 -22.04 10.19
N ILE A 100 -5.44 -20.81 10.42
CA ILE A 100 -5.65 -20.07 11.67
C ILE A 100 -7.15 -19.80 11.93
N ALA A 101 -7.93 -19.53 10.88
CA ALA A 101 -9.38 -19.31 11.00
C ALA A 101 -10.15 -20.62 11.27
N GLU A 102 -9.71 -21.74 10.71
CA GLU A 102 -10.35 -23.06 10.83
C GLU A 102 -10.01 -23.75 12.16
N THR A 103 -8.76 -23.66 12.64
CA THR A 103 -8.34 -24.25 13.93
C THR A 103 -8.62 -23.35 15.13
N GLY A 104 -8.74 -22.03 14.91
CA GLY A 104 -8.77 -21.02 15.97
C GLY A 104 -7.44 -20.85 16.71
N SER A 105 -6.34 -21.40 16.19
CA SER A 105 -5.00 -21.39 16.79
C SER A 105 -3.92 -21.04 15.77
N ILE A 106 -2.76 -20.56 16.24
CA ILE A 106 -1.60 -20.30 15.38
C ILE A 106 -0.70 -21.54 15.43
N PRO A 107 -0.30 -22.12 14.29
CA PRO A 107 0.45 -23.38 14.25
C PRO A 107 1.83 -23.26 14.93
N GLU A 108 2.19 -24.25 15.75
CA GLU A 108 3.47 -24.28 16.46
C GLU A 108 4.64 -24.81 15.61
N THR A 109 4.34 -25.57 14.55
CA THR A 109 5.28 -26.16 13.60
C THR A 109 4.81 -25.90 12.17
N ALA A 110 5.70 -26.06 11.18
CA ALA A 110 5.33 -25.95 9.76
C ALA A 110 4.23 -27.00 9.42
N PRO A 111 3.02 -26.60 8.98
CA PRO A 111 1.88 -27.51 8.87
C PRO A 111 1.41 -27.77 7.42
N LEU A 112 2.00 -27.10 6.43
CA LEU A 112 1.58 -27.15 5.01
C LEU A 112 2.66 -27.67 4.05
N MET A 113 3.87 -27.98 4.54
CA MET A 113 4.99 -28.48 3.74
C MET A 113 5.53 -29.78 4.36
N PRO A 114 5.27 -30.96 3.77
CA PRO A 114 5.68 -32.26 4.33
C PRO A 114 7.17 -32.35 4.65
N LEU A 115 8.05 -31.88 3.77
CA LEU A 115 9.51 -31.88 3.98
C LEU A 115 10.00 -30.86 5.04
N ALA A 116 9.09 -30.16 5.72
CA ALA A 116 9.36 -29.32 6.89
C ALA A 116 8.55 -29.74 8.13
N GLU A 117 7.90 -30.90 8.14
CA GLU A 117 7.10 -31.38 9.28
C GLU A 117 7.90 -31.34 10.59
N GLY A 118 7.26 -30.91 11.68
CA GLY A 118 7.88 -30.78 13.00
C GLY A 118 8.86 -29.61 13.17
N VAL A 119 9.23 -28.88 12.11
CA VAL A 119 10.07 -27.68 12.22
C VAL A 119 9.31 -26.57 12.94
N ARG A 120 9.87 -26.05 14.05
CA ARG A 120 9.29 -24.94 14.83
C ARG A 120 9.00 -23.73 13.94
N PHE A 121 7.73 -23.33 13.88
CA PHE A 121 7.28 -22.14 13.15
C PHE A 121 6.93 -21.02 14.13
N VAL A 122 7.37 -19.80 13.81
CA VAL A 122 7.03 -18.57 14.52
C VAL A 122 6.49 -17.59 13.49
N ASP A 123 5.17 -17.55 13.35
CA ASP A 123 4.51 -16.76 12.33
C ASP A 123 4.53 -15.27 12.68
N THR A 124 5.46 -14.55 12.05
CA THR A 124 5.65 -13.12 12.25
C THR A 124 4.58 -12.24 11.57
N ALA A 125 3.59 -12.85 10.89
CA ALA A 125 2.61 -12.18 10.03
C ALA A 125 1.16 -12.66 10.23
N TRP A 126 0.90 -13.54 11.22
CA TRP A 126 -0.37 -14.23 11.46
C TRP A 126 -1.62 -13.34 11.37
N LEU A 127 -1.57 -12.11 11.90
CA LEU A 127 -2.72 -11.21 11.89
C LEU A 127 -2.98 -10.62 10.49
N SER A 128 -1.92 -10.37 9.71
CA SER A 128 -2.07 -9.93 8.32
C SER A 128 -2.60 -11.04 7.42
N GLN A 129 -2.20 -12.30 7.67
CA GLN A 129 -2.75 -13.47 6.99
C GLN A 129 -4.23 -13.67 7.30
N LEU A 130 -4.61 -13.67 8.58
CA LEU A 130 -6.00 -13.82 9.02
C LEU A 130 -6.90 -12.70 8.48
N ILE A 131 -6.42 -11.44 8.47
CA ILE A 131 -7.14 -10.31 7.86
C ILE A 131 -7.30 -10.50 6.35
N ALA A 132 -6.28 -11.01 5.65
CA ALA A 132 -6.35 -11.26 4.21
C ALA A 132 -7.34 -12.40 3.89
N TYR A 133 -7.29 -13.50 4.64
CA TYR A 133 -8.21 -14.64 4.48
C TYR A 133 -9.66 -14.28 4.78
N VAL A 134 -9.96 -13.64 5.93
CA VAL A 134 -11.32 -13.20 6.28
C VAL A 134 -11.83 -12.11 5.32
N GLY A 135 -10.93 -11.31 4.75
CA GLY A 135 -11.26 -10.40 3.64
C GLY A 135 -11.69 -11.16 2.38
N TYR A 136 -10.90 -12.17 1.98
CA TYR A 136 -11.17 -13.02 0.82
C TYR A 136 -12.46 -13.85 0.97
N GLU A 137 -12.67 -14.47 2.13
CA GLU A 137 -13.88 -15.23 2.48
C GLU A 137 -15.16 -14.41 2.23
N ARG A 138 -15.16 -13.14 2.67
CA ARG A 138 -16.37 -12.29 2.70
C ARG A 138 -16.59 -11.50 1.42
N PHE A 139 -15.50 -11.02 0.81
CA PHE A 139 -15.55 -10.08 -0.33
C PHE A 139 -14.79 -10.62 -1.56
N GLY A 140 -14.49 -11.92 -1.58
CA GLY A 140 -13.86 -12.59 -2.72
C GLY A 140 -12.44 -12.13 -3.00
N VAL A 141 -11.93 -12.50 -4.18
CA VAL A 141 -10.58 -12.13 -4.63
C VAL A 141 -10.37 -10.61 -4.69
N SER A 142 -11.45 -9.84 -4.86
CA SER A 142 -11.45 -8.37 -4.90
C SER A 142 -10.95 -7.71 -3.61
N ALA A 143 -11.05 -8.41 -2.47
CA ALA A 143 -10.56 -7.93 -1.17
C ALA A 143 -9.04 -7.71 -1.15
N LEU A 144 -8.30 -8.59 -1.83
CA LEU A 144 -6.84 -8.64 -1.78
C LEU A 144 -6.20 -7.37 -2.38
N PRO A 145 -6.43 -7.01 -3.66
CA PRO A 145 -5.82 -5.81 -4.24
C PRO A 145 -6.33 -4.54 -3.56
N ALA A 146 -7.55 -4.53 -3.02
CA ALA A 146 -8.09 -3.41 -2.24
C ALA A 146 -7.39 -3.22 -0.87
N LEU A 147 -7.03 -4.31 -0.18
CA LEU A 147 -6.25 -4.25 1.06
C LEU A 147 -4.84 -3.69 0.80
N ALA A 148 -4.17 -4.17 -0.25
CA ALA A 148 -2.87 -3.64 -0.67
C ALA A 148 -2.97 -2.17 -1.10
N ALA A 149 -3.99 -1.81 -1.89
CA ALA A 149 -4.29 -0.45 -2.31
C ALA A 149 -4.47 0.49 -1.11
N ALA A 150 -5.24 0.08 -0.09
CA ALA A 150 -5.47 0.87 1.12
C ALA A 150 -4.16 1.15 1.88
N LEU A 151 -3.29 0.15 2.03
CA LEU A 151 -1.98 0.29 2.70
C LEU A 151 -1.02 1.20 1.90
N MET A 152 -0.93 1.04 0.59
CA MET A 152 -0.10 1.89 -0.28
C MET A 152 -0.60 3.34 -0.31
N VAL A 153 -1.92 3.55 -0.41
CA VAL A 153 -2.56 4.87 -0.41
C VAL A 153 -2.44 5.54 0.96
N PHE A 154 -2.51 4.79 2.07
CA PHE A 154 -2.18 5.29 3.40
C PHE A 154 -0.74 5.79 3.46
N CYS A 155 0.24 5.01 2.97
CA CYS A 155 1.65 5.42 2.96
C CYS A 155 1.87 6.70 2.13
N ALA A 156 1.37 6.72 0.89
CA ALA A 156 1.45 7.86 -0.01
C ALA A 156 0.77 9.11 0.59
N GLY A 157 -0.44 8.96 1.13
CA GLY A 157 -1.21 10.04 1.75
C GLY A 157 -0.57 10.58 3.03
N ALA A 158 -0.03 9.71 3.89
CA ALA A 158 0.67 10.10 5.11
C ALA A 158 1.96 10.89 4.80
N LEU A 159 2.79 10.39 3.87
CA LEU A 159 3.99 11.09 3.38
C LEU A 159 3.62 12.44 2.75
N ALA A 160 2.60 12.47 1.89
CA ALA A 160 2.13 13.70 1.24
C ALA A 160 1.66 14.75 2.26
N TYR A 161 0.83 14.34 3.21
CA TYR A 161 0.35 15.18 4.31
C TYR A 161 1.52 15.69 5.16
N ARG A 162 2.45 14.80 5.53
CA ARG A 162 3.60 15.16 6.39
C ARG A 162 4.54 16.13 5.69
N ALA A 163 4.84 15.93 4.41
CA ALA A 163 5.64 16.84 3.59
C ALA A 163 4.93 18.21 3.44
N ALA A 164 3.69 18.23 2.94
CA ALA A 164 2.94 19.46 2.70
C ALA A 164 2.68 20.29 3.98
N ARG A 165 2.42 19.63 5.12
CA ARG A 165 2.31 20.29 6.44
C ARG A 165 3.64 20.87 6.94
N THR A 166 4.77 20.31 6.55
CA THR A 166 6.10 20.74 7.00
C THR A 166 6.67 21.86 6.12
N THR A 167 6.41 21.81 4.80
CA THR A 167 6.83 22.86 3.85
C THR A 167 5.80 23.99 3.71
N SER A 168 4.59 23.82 4.25
CA SER A 168 3.40 24.65 3.98
C SER A 168 3.04 24.75 2.48
N GLN A 169 3.34 23.71 1.69
CA GLN A 169 3.19 23.71 0.23
C GLN A 169 2.65 22.34 -0.25
N ALA A 170 1.47 22.34 -0.86
CA ALA A 170 0.81 21.10 -1.32
C ALA A 170 1.62 20.35 -2.41
N TRP A 171 2.26 21.06 -3.34
CA TRP A 171 3.05 20.41 -4.39
C TRP A 171 4.20 19.55 -3.85
N CYS A 172 4.75 19.86 -2.66
CA CYS A 172 5.75 19.01 -2.01
C CYS A 172 5.17 17.64 -1.61
N GLY A 173 3.87 17.56 -1.30
CA GLY A 173 3.21 16.29 -1.05
C GLY A 173 3.10 15.43 -2.30
N LEU A 174 2.92 16.04 -3.48
CA LEU A 174 2.95 15.33 -4.76
C LEU A 174 4.35 14.77 -5.06
N VAL A 175 5.41 15.54 -4.77
CA VAL A 175 6.80 15.08 -4.87
C VAL A 175 7.10 13.94 -3.90
N ALA A 176 6.51 13.94 -2.69
CA ALA A 176 6.65 12.83 -1.76
C ALA A 176 5.99 11.54 -2.31
N ILE A 177 4.79 11.62 -2.90
CA ILE A 177 4.14 10.47 -3.54
C ILE A 177 4.99 9.97 -4.72
N ALA A 178 5.42 10.87 -5.60
CA ALA A 178 6.20 10.51 -6.79
C ALA A 178 7.55 9.86 -6.45
N LEU A 179 8.29 10.39 -5.47
CA LEU A 179 9.57 9.80 -5.04
C LEU A 179 9.38 8.45 -4.34
N PHE A 180 8.33 8.30 -3.53
CA PHE A 180 7.99 7.02 -2.87
C PHE A 180 7.71 5.94 -3.91
N LEU A 181 6.75 6.18 -4.82
CA LEU A 181 6.38 5.23 -5.87
C LEU A 181 7.53 4.95 -6.85
N LEU A 182 8.39 5.93 -7.16
CA LEU A 182 9.54 5.74 -8.04
C LEU A 182 10.61 4.81 -7.42
N VAL A 183 10.97 5.05 -6.16
CA VAL A 183 12.02 4.28 -5.49
C VAL A 183 11.53 2.87 -5.18
N ASP A 184 10.33 2.75 -4.61
CA ASP A 184 9.81 1.47 -4.11
C ASP A 184 9.06 0.65 -5.17
N HIS A 185 9.06 1.06 -6.45
CA HIS A 185 8.27 0.39 -7.51
C HIS A 185 8.43 -1.14 -7.55
N ARG A 186 9.65 -1.69 -7.47
CA ARG A 186 9.88 -3.16 -7.42
C ARG A 186 9.45 -3.85 -6.12
N GLN A 187 9.19 -3.09 -5.07
CA GLN A 187 8.71 -3.58 -3.76
C GLN A 187 7.17 -3.52 -3.67
N LEU A 188 6.53 -2.77 -4.58
CA LEU A 188 5.07 -2.59 -4.65
C LEU A 188 4.46 -3.30 -5.88
N PHE A 189 5.21 -3.42 -6.98
CA PHE A 189 4.77 -3.99 -8.25
C PHE A 189 5.78 -4.98 -8.83
N ALA A 190 5.28 -6.08 -9.37
CA ALA A 190 6.09 -7.15 -9.97
C ALA A 190 6.32 -6.94 -11.47
N THR A 191 6.98 -5.84 -11.84
CA THR A 191 7.21 -5.48 -13.25
C THR A 191 8.63 -5.04 -13.55
N SER A 192 9.16 -5.45 -14.70
CA SER A 192 10.37 -4.89 -15.30
C SER A 192 10.00 -3.98 -16.45
N PHE A 193 10.11 -2.66 -16.27
CA PHE A 193 9.97 -1.68 -17.35
C PHE A 193 11.26 -0.92 -17.56
N THR A 194 11.63 -0.72 -18.82
CA THR A 194 12.50 0.38 -19.23
C THR A 194 11.74 1.71 -19.12
N LEU A 195 12.47 2.82 -19.00
CA LEU A 195 11.85 4.16 -19.03
C LEU A 195 11.14 4.43 -20.38
N THR A 196 11.58 3.77 -21.45
CA THR A 196 10.98 3.81 -22.79
C THR A 196 9.54 3.31 -22.78
N GLU A 197 9.29 2.14 -22.19
CA GLU A 197 7.95 1.52 -22.16
C GLU A 197 6.94 2.35 -21.33
N ILE A 198 7.39 3.05 -20.30
CA ILE A 198 6.55 3.99 -19.53
C ILE A 198 6.15 5.19 -20.41
N ILE A 199 7.10 5.73 -21.19
CA ILE A 199 6.85 6.84 -22.11
C ILE A 199 5.90 6.39 -23.23
N GLU A 200 6.18 5.26 -23.87
CA GLU A 200 5.35 4.69 -24.94
C GLU A 200 3.95 4.29 -24.43
N GLY A 201 3.82 3.73 -23.23
CA GLY A 201 2.53 3.43 -22.60
C GLY A 201 1.68 4.67 -22.36
N VAL A 202 2.29 5.76 -21.88
CA VAL A 202 1.63 7.05 -21.68
C VAL A 202 1.20 7.70 -23.01
N PHE A 203 2.03 7.61 -24.06
CA PHE A 203 1.69 8.17 -25.38
C PHE A 203 0.75 7.31 -26.24
N SER A 204 0.70 5.99 -26.02
CA SER A 204 -0.10 5.05 -26.84
C SER A 204 -1.50 4.73 -26.29
N LEU A 205 -1.84 5.21 -25.10
CA LEU A 205 -3.12 4.96 -24.41
C LEU A 205 -3.48 3.47 -24.20
N ARG A 206 -2.50 2.56 -24.28
CA ARG A 206 -2.69 1.10 -24.17
C ARG A 206 -2.97 0.65 -22.73
N LEU A 207 -4.22 0.87 -22.29
CA LEU A 207 -4.78 0.48 -20.98
C LEU A 207 -4.35 -0.90 -20.45
N PRO A 208 -4.30 -2.00 -21.24
CA PRO A 208 -3.93 -3.33 -20.72
C PRO A 208 -2.49 -3.41 -20.16
N GLY A 209 -1.56 -2.61 -20.68
CA GLY A 209 -0.17 -2.58 -20.19
C GLY A 209 0.03 -1.72 -18.94
N LEU A 210 -1.00 -1.00 -18.48
CA LEU A 210 -0.89 -0.05 -17.38
C LEU A 210 -1.23 -0.65 -16.01
N LEU A 211 -1.97 -1.76 -15.94
CA LEU A 211 -2.34 -2.44 -14.69
C LEU A 211 -1.20 -3.35 -14.22
N LEU A 212 -0.29 -2.80 -13.41
CA LEU A 212 0.92 -3.50 -12.99
C LEU A 212 0.58 -4.52 -11.88
N PRO A 213 1.00 -5.80 -11.96
CA PRO A 213 0.72 -6.77 -10.91
C PRO A 213 1.21 -6.30 -9.55
N VAL A 214 0.31 -6.24 -8.57
CA VAL A 214 0.59 -5.72 -7.22
C VAL A 214 1.17 -6.84 -6.34
N LEU A 215 2.29 -6.53 -5.68
CA LEU A 215 2.90 -7.39 -4.68
C LEU A 215 2.13 -7.29 -3.37
N ILE A 216 1.28 -8.28 -3.08
CA ILE A 216 0.53 -8.35 -1.82
C ILE A 216 1.33 -9.18 -0.82
N ARG A 217 1.87 -8.50 0.19
CA ARG A 217 2.70 -9.10 1.25
C ARG A 217 2.34 -8.47 2.60
N PRO A 218 2.39 -9.22 3.72
CA PRO A 218 2.35 -8.66 5.08
C PRO A 218 3.37 -7.53 5.31
N GLN A 219 4.49 -7.55 4.57
CA GLN A 219 5.48 -6.47 4.52
C GLN A 219 4.86 -5.07 4.21
N LEU A 220 3.73 -4.98 3.50
CA LEU A 220 2.99 -3.71 3.29
C LEU A 220 2.33 -3.18 4.57
N ALA A 221 1.85 -4.06 5.46
CA ALA A 221 1.32 -3.65 6.76
C ALA A 221 2.46 -3.13 7.66
N GLY A 222 3.64 -3.79 7.59
CA GLY A 222 4.86 -3.28 8.20
C GLY A 222 5.31 -1.93 7.63
N LEU A 223 5.20 -1.72 6.32
CA LEU A 223 5.46 -0.42 5.67
C LEU A 223 4.52 0.67 6.17
N ALA A 224 3.22 0.39 6.29
CA ALA A 224 2.25 1.33 6.86
C ALA A 224 2.62 1.72 8.30
N CYS A 225 3.01 0.75 9.14
CA CYS A 225 3.45 1.01 10.52
C CYS A 225 4.76 1.81 10.59
N PHE A 226 5.71 1.55 9.69
CA PHE A 226 6.94 2.34 9.54
C PHE A 226 6.66 3.78 9.10
N VAL A 227 5.81 3.99 8.10
CA VAL A 227 5.44 5.33 7.61
C VAL A 227 4.63 6.10 8.65
N ALA A 228 3.73 5.44 9.39
CA ALA A 228 3.04 6.02 10.54
C ALA A 228 4.04 6.48 11.61
N THR A 229 5.01 5.62 11.97
CA THR A 229 6.08 5.94 12.92
C THR A 229 6.93 7.12 12.44
N LEU A 230 7.36 7.15 11.18
CA LEU A 230 8.08 8.27 10.58
C LEU A 230 7.25 9.57 10.61
N CYS A 231 5.95 9.51 10.34
CA CYS A 231 5.06 10.66 10.42
C CYS A 231 4.83 11.14 11.87
N LEU A 232 4.79 10.24 12.84
CA LEU A 232 4.73 10.56 14.27
C LEU A 232 6.04 11.22 14.73
N LEU A 233 7.20 10.61 14.50
CA LEU A 233 8.51 11.12 14.94
C LEU A 233 8.88 12.46 14.30
N THR A 234 8.57 12.63 13.00
CA THR A 234 8.79 13.91 12.31
C THR A 234 7.71 14.95 12.62
N GLY A 235 6.66 14.59 13.36
CA GLY A 235 5.47 15.40 13.64
C GLY A 235 5.71 16.64 14.51
N ARG A 236 4.63 17.35 14.85
CA ARG A 236 4.66 18.28 15.99
C ARG A 236 4.67 17.45 17.27
N ARG A 237 5.43 17.87 18.28
CA ARG A 237 5.38 17.24 19.61
C ARG A 237 3.95 17.37 20.18
N SER A 238 3.46 16.28 20.74
CA SER A 238 2.11 16.09 21.27
C SER A 238 2.15 15.04 22.39
N ILE A 239 1.12 15.04 23.24
CA ILE A 239 0.88 13.97 24.22
C ILE A 239 0.45 12.67 23.53
N PHE A 240 -0.34 12.75 22.45
CA PHE A 240 -0.88 11.58 21.73
C PHE A 240 0.18 10.61 21.20
N GLN A 241 1.42 11.07 20.95
CA GLN A 241 2.52 10.19 20.51
C GLN A 241 2.91 9.15 21.56
N TRP A 242 2.69 9.42 22.86
CA TRP A 242 2.92 8.45 23.94
C TRP A 242 1.92 7.30 23.96
N ILE A 243 0.78 7.42 23.27
CA ILE A 243 -0.21 6.34 23.09
C ILE A 243 -0.05 5.73 21.70
N ALA A 244 0.09 6.58 20.67
CA ALA A 244 0.16 6.15 19.28
C ALA A 244 1.41 5.33 18.95
N ILE A 245 2.56 5.57 19.59
CA ILE A 245 3.76 4.75 19.36
C ILE A 245 3.56 3.34 19.95
N PRO A 246 3.23 3.15 21.25
CA PRO A 246 2.86 1.84 21.79
C PRO A 246 1.83 1.08 20.95
N ALA A 247 0.72 1.73 20.59
CA ALA A 247 -0.35 1.11 19.81
C ALA A 247 0.10 0.65 18.42
N VAL A 248 0.94 1.43 17.73
CA VAL A 248 1.52 1.04 16.43
C VAL A 248 2.44 -0.16 16.58
N PHE A 249 3.28 -0.24 17.61
CA PHE A 249 4.22 -1.35 17.76
C PHE A 249 3.56 -2.65 18.24
N ALA A 250 2.54 -2.57 19.10
CA ALA A 250 1.71 -3.72 19.47
C ALA A 250 0.97 -4.29 18.25
N ALA A 251 0.39 -3.44 17.39
CA ALA A 251 -0.21 -3.89 16.13
C ALA A 251 0.83 -4.47 15.17
N TRP A 252 1.95 -3.77 14.96
CA TRP A 252 3.00 -4.16 14.01
C TRP A 252 3.62 -5.52 14.33
N ALA A 253 3.89 -5.82 15.60
CA ALA A 253 4.45 -7.11 16.03
C ALA A 253 3.58 -8.33 15.67
N ASN A 254 2.28 -8.14 15.41
CA ASN A 254 1.37 -9.20 14.97
C ASN A 254 1.11 -9.19 13.45
N LEU A 255 1.30 -8.03 12.80
CA LEU A 255 1.11 -7.84 11.36
C LEU A 255 2.34 -8.24 10.54
N HIS A 256 3.55 -7.92 11.02
CA HIS A 256 4.80 -8.24 10.30
C HIS A 256 6.04 -8.11 11.19
N GLY A 257 6.96 -9.09 11.12
CA GLY A 257 8.21 -9.12 11.90
C GLY A 257 9.15 -7.91 11.74
N SER A 258 8.94 -7.01 10.76
CA SER A 258 9.80 -5.82 10.58
C SER A 258 9.68 -4.73 11.64
N PHE A 259 8.92 -4.92 12.73
CA PHE A 259 8.79 -3.93 13.81
C PHE A 259 10.14 -3.52 14.41
N VAL A 260 11.14 -4.42 14.43
CA VAL A 260 12.53 -4.10 14.85
C VAL A 260 13.15 -2.96 14.04
N VAL A 261 12.78 -2.82 12.75
CA VAL A 261 13.21 -1.73 11.86
C VAL A 261 12.61 -0.39 12.32
N GLY A 262 11.39 -0.43 12.88
CA GLY A 262 10.77 0.71 13.55
C GLY A 262 11.46 1.13 14.84
N ILE A 263 11.93 0.17 15.65
CA ILE A 263 12.71 0.47 16.87
C ILE A 263 14.03 1.13 16.46
N GLY A 264 14.72 0.59 15.44
CA GLY A 264 15.91 1.19 14.84
C GLY A 264 15.67 2.61 14.31
N LEU A 265 14.54 2.86 13.63
CA LEU A 265 14.12 4.20 13.20
C LEU A 265 14.04 5.18 14.38
N ILE A 266 13.40 4.81 15.51
CA ILE A 266 13.33 5.66 16.71
C ILE A 266 14.73 5.87 17.31
N GLY A 267 15.55 4.83 17.37
CA GLY A 267 16.95 4.91 17.83
C GLY A 267 17.79 5.91 17.03
N VAL A 268 17.63 5.95 15.70
CA VAL A 268 18.32 6.94 14.85
C VAL A 268 17.81 8.37 15.10
N PHE A 269 16.55 8.57 15.53
CA PHE A 269 16.10 9.88 16.02
C PHE A 269 16.76 10.30 17.34
N ALA A 270 16.98 9.37 18.28
CA ALA A 270 17.75 9.63 19.50
C ALA A 270 19.23 9.97 19.19
N ILE A 271 19.91 9.14 18.40
CA ILE A 271 21.31 9.35 17.96
C ILE A 271 21.42 10.67 17.18
N GLY A 272 20.50 10.93 16.27
CA GLY A 272 20.45 12.16 15.49
C GLY A 272 20.20 13.41 16.35
N ARG A 273 19.46 13.30 17.47
CA ARG A 273 19.32 14.38 18.47
C ARG A 273 20.60 14.57 19.27
N ALA A 274 21.25 13.50 19.72
CA ALA A 274 22.54 13.56 20.41
C ALA A 274 23.61 14.24 19.54
N GLY A 275 23.74 13.84 18.27
CA GLY A 275 24.64 14.47 17.30
C GLY A 275 24.33 15.96 17.08
N ASP A 276 23.04 16.33 17.04
CA ASP A 276 22.61 17.73 16.92
C ASP A 276 22.98 18.60 18.14
N ILE A 277 23.20 18.00 19.31
CA ILE A 277 23.64 18.67 20.55
C ILE A 277 25.17 18.74 20.61
N LEU A 278 25.85 17.62 20.35
CA LEU A 278 27.31 17.52 20.34
C LEU A 278 27.91 18.52 19.33
N ARG A 279 27.42 18.54 18.08
CA ARG A 279 27.85 19.48 17.02
C ARG A 279 27.58 20.98 17.31
N ARG A 280 26.96 21.32 18.45
CA ARG A 280 26.70 22.70 18.89
C ARG A 280 27.37 23.05 20.22
N THR A 281 27.81 22.06 21.00
CA THR A 281 28.14 22.26 22.42
C THR A 281 29.27 21.38 22.97
N ASP A 282 29.74 20.42 22.17
CA ASP A 282 30.84 19.49 22.47
C ASP A 282 30.78 18.84 23.87
N SER A 283 29.57 18.54 24.34
CA SER A 283 29.35 18.14 25.73
C SER A 283 28.31 17.03 25.85
N PHE A 284 28.77 15.80 26.08
CA PHE A 284 27.90 14.65 26.31
C PHE A 284 26.98 14.83 27.53
N ARG A 285 27.44 15.56 28.55
CA ARG A 285 26.62 15.96 29.73
C ARG A 285 25.40 16.80 29.35
N ARG A 286 25.39 17.47 28.19
CA ARG A 286 24.21 18.19 27.66
C ARG A 286 23.26 17.25 26.88
N VAL A 287 23.76 16.17 26.28
CA VAL A 287 22.91 15.11 25.69
C VAL A 287 22.10 14.42 26.77
N LEU A 288 22.75 13.98 27.85
CA LEU A 288 22.10 13.31 29.00
C LEU A 288 21.12 14.21 29.77
N ARG A 289 21.08 15.52 29.49
CA ARG A 289 20.15 16.50 30.08
C ARG A 289 19.06 16.97 29.09
N ASP A 290 19.04 16.45 27.87
CA ASP A 290 18.11 16.88 26.84
C ASP A 290 16.83 16.04 26.84
N GLY A 291 15.69 16.68 27.12
CA GLY A 291 14.39 16.02 27.17
C GLY A 291 13.84 15.57 25.81
N GLU A 292 14.44 15.96 24.67
CA GLU A 292 14.08 15.40 23.36
C GLU A 292 14.90 14.13 23.05
N PHE A 293 16.18 14.08 23.46
CA PHE A 293 16.97 12.85 23.44
C PHE A 293 16.29 11.76 24.27
N TRP A 294 16.04 12.02 25.56
CA TRP A 294 15.41 11.04 26.45
C TRP A 294 14.00 10.65 25.99
N ARG A 295 13.22 11.57 25.43
CA ARG A 295 11.90 11.23 24.86
C ARG A 295 11.99 10.26 23.68
N TYR A 296 13.02 10.33 22.83
CA TYR A 296 13.22 9.31 21.79
C TYR A 296 13.71 7.98 22.37
N VAL A 297 14.54 7.99 23.42
CA VAL A 297 14.93 6.77 24.14
C VAL A 297 13.71 6.08 24.76
N MET A 298 12.88 6.81 25.52
CA MET A 298 11.62 6.29 26.08
C MET A 298 10.65 5.81 25.00
N PHE A 299 10.61 6.45 23.82
CA PHE A 299 9.82 5.94 22.69
C PHE A 299 10.36 4.64 22.11
N ALA A 300 11.68 4.42 22.08
CA ALA A 300 12.27 3.16 21.62
C ALA A 300 12.03 2.03 22.64
N GLU A 301 12.17 2.32 23.94
CA GLU A 301 11.85 1.38 25.03
C GLU A 301 10.37 1.01 25.04
N LEU A 302 9.46 1.99 24.98
CA LEU A 302 8.02 1.75 24.90
C LEU A 302 7.63 0.99 23.63
N ALA A 303 8.24 1.30 22.48
CA ALA A 303 8.04 0.52 21.26
C ALA A 303 8.50 -0.93 21.41
N ALA A 304 9.65 -1.14 22.05
CA ALA A 304 10.20 -2.48 22.27
C ALA A 304 9.32 -3.32 23.22
N VAL A 305 8.90 -2.74 24.35
CA VAL A 305 8.00 -3.39 25.31
C VAL A 305 6.61 -3.64 24.70
N SER A 306 6.08 -2.70 23.89
CA SER A 306 4.77 -2.88 23.25
C SER A 306 4.76 -3.99 22.20
N ALA A 307 5.89 -4.25 21.54
CA ALA A 307 6.03 -5.37 20.62
C ALA A 307 5.98 -6.75 21.31
N LEU A 308 6.13 -6.82 22.65
CA LEU A 308 5.90 -8.06 23.41
C LEU A 308 4.42 -8.43 23.53
N ILE A 309 3.49 -7.55 23.10
CA ILE A 309 2.05 -7.83 23.03
C ILE A 309 1.79 -8.63 21.74
N ASN A 310 2.32 -9.86 21.69
CA ASN A 310 2.18 -10.83 20.61
C ASN A 310 2.16 -12.26 21.20
N PRO A 311 1.61 -13.28 20.50
CA PRO A 311 1.49 -14.65 21.00
C PRO A 311 2.79 -15.30 21.48
N TYR A 312 3.93 -14.93 20.90
CA TYR A 312 5.25 -15.50 21.15
C TYR A 312 6.09 -14.68 22.17
N GLY A 313 5.61 -13.50 22.57
CA GLY A 313 6.30 -12.61 23.51
C GLY A 313 7.74 -12.27 23.08
N LEU A 314 8.72 -12.85 23.79
CA LEU A 314 10.17 -12.68 23.54
C LEU A 314 10.71 -13.58 22.42
N GLU A 315 10.08 -14.71 22.10
CA GLU A 315 10.55 -15.63 21.05
C GLU A 315 10.53 -14.94 19.68
N LEU A 316 9.51 -14.12 19.41
CA LEU A 316 9.41 -13.30 18.19
C LEU A 316 10.67 -12.42 17.95
N TYR A 317 11.28 -11.89 19.01
CA TYR A 317 12.53 -11.13 18.89
C TYR A 317 13.70 -12.01 18.45
N ALA A 318 13.83 -13.21 19.01
CA ALA A 318 14.87 -14.15 18.61
C ALA A 318 14.69 -14.54 17.14
N SER A 319 13.49 -15.00 16.77
CA SER A 319 13.16 -15.43 15.41
C SER A 319 13.41 -14.34 14.37
N VAL A 320 12.97 -13.10 14.61
CA VAL A 320 13.19 -11.97 13.68
C VAL A 320 14.67 -11.60 13.55
N LEU A 321 15.45 -11.69 14.63
CA LEU A 321 16.87 -11.34 14.61
C LEU A 321 17.74 -12.44 13.97
N THR A 322 17.36 -13.72 14.09
CA THR A 322 18.08 -14.84 13.45
C THR A 322 17.60 -15.13 12.02
N PHE A 323 16.40 -14.67 11.62
CA PHE A 323 15.79 -14.92 10.31
C PHE A 323 16.76 -14.68 9.15
N GLY A 324 17.41 -13.51 9.12
CA GLY A 324 18.38 -13.14 8.08
C GLY A 324 19.72 -13.90 8.09
N SER A 325 19.88 -14.90 8.96
CA SER A 325 21.02 -15.82 8.98
C SER A 325 20.69 -17.22 8.43
N ASN A 326 19.43 -17.48 8.03
CA ASN A 326 19.07 -18.74 7.38
C ASN A 326 19.72 -18.82 5.97
N PRO A 327 20.45 -19.90 5.62
CA PRO A 327 21.24 -19.97 4.40
C PRO A 327 20.38 -20.04 3.13
N ASN A 328 19.20 -20.65 3.20
CA ASN A 328 18.29 -20.86 2.06
C ASN A 328 17.87 -19.50 1.43
N LEU A 329 17.86 -18.44 2.23
CA LEU A 329 17.54 -17.08 1.80
C LEU A 329 18.56 -16.49 0.81
N ALA A 330 19.79 -16.99 0.76
CA ALA A 330 20.86 -16.44 -0.08
C ALA A 330 20.60 -16.65 -1.60
N ASP A 331 19.90 -17.73 -1.98
CA ASP A 331 19.48 -17.95 -3.37
C ASP A 331 18.41 -16.94 -3.82
N LEU A 332 17.54 -16.49 -2.90
CA LEU A 332 16.38 -15.67 -3.21
C LEU A 332 16.76 -14.25 -3.66
N VAL A 333 16.18 -13.80 -4.77
CA VAL A 333 16.58 -12.55 -5.46
C VAL A 333 16.47 -11.29 -4.58
N GLU A 334 15.49 -11.24 -3.68
CA GLU A 334 15.24 -10.08 -2.80
C GLU A 334 16.30 -9.87 -1.71
N TRP A 335 17.00 -10.94 -1.31
CA TRP A 335 18.07 -10.90 -0.30
C TRP A 335 19.43 -10.51 -0.89
N ARG A 336 19.58 -10.55 -2.22
CA ARG A 336 20.82 -10.18 -2.90
C ARG A 336 21.12 -8.67 -2.73
N PRO A 337 22.41 -8.27 -2.71
CA PRO A 337 22.81 -6.87 -2.68
C PRO A 337 22.21 -6.03 -3.82
N LEU A 338 21.86 -4.78 -3.53
CA LEU A 338 21.30 -3.86 -4.51
C LEU A 338 22.42 -3.30 -5.41
N THR A 339 22.43 -3.70 -6.68
CA THR A 339 23.47 -3.30 -7.64
C THR A 339 22.92 -2.39 -8.74
N LEU A 340 23.81 -1.61 -9.39
CA LEU A 340 23.44 -0.79 -10.56
C LEU A 340 23.06 -1.61 -11.81
N ARG A 341 23.21 -2.94 -11.77
CA ARG A 341 22.66 -3.86 -12.80
C ARG A 341 21.16 -4.10 -12.62
N MET A 342 20.62 -3.85 -11.43
CA MET A 342 19.18 -3.90 -11.12
C MET A 342 18.53 -2.53 -11.40
N GLN A 343 17.33 -2.53 -11.99
CA GLN A 343 16.55 -1.29 -12.22
C GLN A 343 16.29 -0.53 -10.90
N GLN A 344 15.90 -1.24 -9.85
CA GLN A 344 15.71 -0.66 -8.51
C GLN A 344 16.99 0.01 -7.98
N GLY A 345 18.16 -0.54 -8.28
CA GLY A 345 19.45 0.05 -7.91
C GLY A 345 19.75 1.33 -8.69
N GLN A 346 19.39 1.37 -9.98
CA GLN A 346 19.53 2.56 -10.82
C GLN A 346 18.63 3.71 -10.34
N LEU A 347 17.35 3.43 -10.01
CA LEU A 347 16.44 4.44 -9.49
C LEU A 347 16.79 4.89 -8.06
N ALA A 348 17.24 3.96 -7.20
CA ALA A 348 17.77 4.31 -5.88
C ALA A 348 19.02 5.20 -5.99
N ALA A 349 19.94 4.90 -6.90
CA ALA A 349 21.12 5.74 -7.17
C ALA A 349 20.72 7.12 -7.72
N PHE A 350 19.79 7.20 -8.65
CA PHE A 350 19.25 8.48 -9.15
C PHE A 350 18.62 9.32 -8.04
N ALA A 351 17.83 8.70 -7.16
CA ALA A 351 17.25 9.35 -6.00
C ALA A 351 18.32 9.81 -4.99
N ALA A 352 19.36 9.01 -4.74
CA ALA A 352 20.47 9.35 -3.86
C ALA A 352 21.31 10.52 -4.40
N ILE A 353 21.66 10.51 -5.69
CA ILE A 353 22.37 11.61 -6.37
C ILE A 353 21.52 12.89 -6.31
N SER A 354 20.21 12.78 -6.60
CA SER A 354 19.26 13.90 -6.48
C SER A 354 19.21 14.44 -5.05
N LEU A 355 19.20 13.58 -4.03
CA LEU A 355 19.27 13.98 -2.62
C LEU A 355 20.59 14.67 -2.28
N VAL A 356 21.74 14.20 -2.76
CA VAL A 356 23.04 14.89 -2.57
C VAL A 356 23.00 16.30 -3.18
N VAL A 357 22.51 16.46 -4.41
CA VAL A 357 22.36 17.77 -5.07
C VAL A 357 21.40 18.68 -4.28
N LEU A 358 20.28 18.14 -3.80
CA LEU A 358 19.35 18.88 -2.94
C LEU A 358 20.02 19.31 -1.63
N TYR A 359 20.75 18.45 -0.94
CA TYR A 359 21.40 18.75 0.34
C TYR A 359 22.56 19.75 0.19
N CYS A 360 23.35 19.67 -0.88
CA CYS A 360 24.42 20.62 -1.17
C CYS A 360 23.91 22.03 -1.52
N THR A 361 22.67 22.16 -1.99
CA THR A 361 22.08 23.45 -2.41
C THR A 361 21.03 24.00 -1.45
N THR A 362 20.56 23.22 -0.47
CA THR A 362 19.38 23.56 0.31
C THR A 362 19.59 24.75 1.26
N PRO A 363 18.65 25.72 1.31
CA PRO A 363 18.68 26.82 2.28
C PRO A 363 18.18 26.42 3.67
N ARG A 364 17.82 25.14 3.87
CA ARG A 364 17.31 24.58 5.12
C ARG A 364 18.49 24.08 5.97
N ARG A 365 18.52 24.42 7.26
CA ARG A 365 19.43 23.76 8.21
C ARG A 365 19.10 22.26 8.26
N ILE A 366 20.03 21.44 7.76
CA ILE A 366 20.01 19.99 7.90
C ILE A 366 20.17 19.62 9.39
N ARG A 367 19.36 18.67 9.88
CA ARG A 367 19.53 18.05 11.20
C ARG A 367 20.31 16.76 11.07
N THR A 368 21.07 16.37 12.09
CA THR A 368 22.00 15.22 12.03
C THR A 368 21.28 13.88 11.86
N VAL A 369 20.02 13.77 12.28
CA VAL A 369 19.14 12.61 11.99
C VAL A 369 18.92 12.37 10.48
N GLU A 370 18.92 13.43 9.67
CA GLU A 370 18.50 13.38 8.26
C GLU A 370 19.50 12.60 7.38
N PRO A 371 20.82 12.86 7.42
CA PRO A 371 21.80 12.00 6.77
C PRO A 371 22.00 10.64 7.46
N PHE A 372 21.85 10.52 8.79
CA PHE A 372 21.96 9.19 9.44
C PHE A 372 20.87 8.22 8.93
N LEU A 373 19.64 8.69 8.74
CA LEU A 373 18.58 7.89 8.15
C LEU A 373 18.87 7.56 6.68
N LEU A 374 19.21 8.56 5.85
CA LEU A 374 19.44 8.36 4.43
C LEU A 374 20.67 7.49 4.12
N ILE A 375 21.74 7.60 4.90
CA ILE A 375 22.96 6.80 4.73
C ILE A 375 22.77 5.43 5.38
N GLY A 376 22.24 5.34 6.61
CA GLY A 376 22.06 4.07 7.32
C GLY A 376 21.12 3.12 6.57
N PHE A 377 19.90 3.57 6.24
CA PHE A 377 18.96 2.76 5.46
C PHE A 377 19.41 2.58 4.00
N GLY A 378 20.20 3.52 3.46
CA GLY A 378 20.80 3.39 2.12
C GLY A 378 21.85 2.28 2.05
N LEU A 379 22.73 2.19 3.05
CA LEU A 379 23.72 1.12 3.19
C LEU A 379 23.06 -0.24 3.45
N LEU A 380 22.01 -0.29 4.27
CA LEU A 380 21.20 -1.52 4.44
C LEU A 380 20.53 -1.95 3.12
N SER A 381 20.05 -0.99 2.32
CA SER A 381 19.49 -1.27 0.98
C SER A 381 20.56 -1.78 0.01
N LEU A 382 21.79 -1.24 0.06
CA LEU A 382 22.93 -1.75 -0.71
C LEU A 382 23.31 -3.17 -0.29
N TRP A 383 23.26 -3.49 1.00
CA TRP A 383 23.55 -4.81 1.54
C TRP A 383 22.49 -5.87 1.17
N MET A 384 21.20 -5.51 1.23
CA MET A 384 20.06 -6.37 0.88
C MET A 384 18.98 -5.56 0.14
N SER A 385 18.65 -5.93 -1.10
CA SER A 385 17.73 -5.13 -1.93
C SER A 385 16.33 -4.94 -1.32
N ARG A 386 15.84 -5.90 -0.52
CA ARG A 386 14.57 -5.80 0.23
C ARG A 386 14.50 -4.68 1.27
N PHE A 387 15.62 -4.07 1.67
CA PHE A 387 15.62 -2.94 2.59
C PHE A 387 15.24 -1.60 1.93
N LEU A 388 15.18 -1.55 0.59
CA LEU A 388 14.86 -0.35 -0.17
C LEU A 388 13.51 0.25 0.24
N ILE A 389 12.52 -0.60 0.51
CA ILE A 389 11.16 -0.25 0.97
C ILE A 389 11.12 0.61 2.25
N TRP A 390 12.17 0.55 3.09
CA TRP A 390 12.30 1.38 4.29
C TRP A 390 13.03 2.69 3.99
N TRP A 391 13.91 2.70 2.97
CA TRP A 391 14.64 3.87 2.52
C TRP A 391 13.79 4.80 1.63
N GLY A 392 12.95 4.26 0.74
CA GLY A 392 12.08 5.02 -0.15
C GLY A 392 11.20 6.06 0.55
N PRO A 393 10.48 5.74 1.66
CA PRO A 393 9.70 6.72 2.42
C PRO A 393 10.56 7.83 3.06
N ILE A 394 11.77 7.50 3.50
CA ILE A 394 12.74 8.47 4.06
C ILE A 394 13.22 9.41 2.95
N ALA A 395 13.66 8.85 1.82
CA ALA A 395 14.12 9.56 0.63
C ALA A 395 13.03 10.50 0.09
N ALA A 396 11.80 10.01 -0.03
CA ALA A 396 10.63 10.76 -0.46
C ALA A 396 10.32 11.95 0.47
N TYR A 397 10.26 11.71 1.77
CA TYR A 397 9.93 12.74 2.76
C TYR A 397 10.98 13.87 2.80
N TYR A 398 12.27 13.52 2.84
CA TYR A 398 13.34 14.51 2.89
C TYR A 398 13.53 15.21 1.54
N GLY A 399 13.49 14.48 0.41
CA GLY A 399 13.57 15.06 -0.93
C GLY A 399 12.50 16.13 -1.16
N ALA A 400 11.24 15.82 -0.84
CA ALA A 400 10.13 16.76 -0.88
C ALA A 400 10.34 18.03 -0.02
N ILE A 401 10.95 17.88 1.16
CA ILE A 401 11.24 19.01 2.06
C ILE A 401 12.37 19.89 1.56
N HIS A 402 13.47 19.32 1.06
CA HIS A 402 14.60 20.10 0.57
C HIS A 402 14.30 20.78 -0.77
N ALA A 403 13.56 20.12 -1.67
CA ALA A 403 12.98 20.76 -2.86
C ALA A 403 12.01 21.90 -2.47
N GLY A 404 11.14 21.66 -1.49
CA GLY A 404 10.23 22.67 -0.94
C GLY A 404 10.92 23.89 -0.35
N ALA A 405 12.12 23.71 0.24
CA ALA A 405 12.95 24.79 0.77
C ALA A 405 13.66 25.58 -0.34
N LEU A 406 14.23 24.90 -1.33
CA LEU A 406 14.85 25.51 -2.52
C LEU A 406 13.88 26.41 -3.27
N TRP A 407 12.66 25.92 -3.55
CA TRP A 407 11.60 26.70 -4.19
C TRP A 407 11.25 27.96 -3.41
N GLN A 408 11.17 27.89 -2.07
CA GLN A 408 10.94 29.08 -1.26
C GLN A 408 12.10 30.09 -1.35
N ALA A 409 13.36 29.65 -1.36
CA ALA A 409 14.48 30.56 -1.53
C ALA A 409 14.49 31.19 -2.94
N ALA A 410 14.20 30.42 -3.98
CA ALA A 410 14.04 30.93 -5.34
C ALA A 410 12.91 31.97 -5.44
N LYS A 411 11.73 31.68 -4.86
CA LYS A 411 10.60 32.62 -4.81
C LYS A 411 10.95 33.90 -4.03
N ARG A 412 11.63 33.79 -2.88
CA ARG A 412 12.10 34.95 -2.09
C ARG A 412 13.14 35.78 -2.86
N LYS A 413 14.08 35.14 -3.57
CA LYS A 413 15.06 35.83 -4.45
C LYS A 413 14.37 36.56 -5.61
N ARG A 414 13.33 35.98 -6.22
CA ARG A 414 12.52 36.64 -7.26
C ARG A 414 11.74 37.84 -6.71
N LEU A 415 11.04 37.67 -5.58
CA LEU A 415 10.29 38.76 -4.95
C LEU A 415 11.18 39.93 -4.50
N LYS A 416 12.41 39.67 -4.01
CA LYS A 416 13.41 40.71 -3.70
C LYS A 416 13.96 41.45 -4.93
N LYS A 417 13.65 41.03 -6.16
CA LYS A 417 13.97 41.74 -7.41
C LYS A 417 12.78 42.47 -8.03
N ALA A 418 11.56 42.33 -7.48
CA ALA A 418 10.42 43.13 -7.89
C ALA A 418 10.55 44.57 -7.37
N LYS A 419 9.92 45.54 -8.06
CA LYS A 419 9.95 46.95 -7.64
C LYS A 419 9.07 47.17 -6.40
N PRO A 420 9.42 48.11 -5.50
CA PRO A 420 8.51 48.54 -4.44
C PRO A 420 7.29 49.24 -5.08
N GLY A 421 6.15 48.58 -5.04
CA GLY A 421 4.91 49.03 -5.69
C GLY A 421 3.98 47.88 -6.06
N ASP A 422 4.52 46.70 -6.42
CA ASP A 422 3.71 45.50 -6.60
C ASP A 422 3.00 45.11 -5.28
N PRO A 423 1.71 44.74 -5.31
CA PRO A 423 1.00 44.26 -4.13
C PRO A 423 1.61 42.93 -3.69
N SER A 424 2.40 42.98 -2.61
CA SER A 424 3.12 41.82 -2.09
C SER A 424 2.14 40.66 -1.84
N PRO A 425 2.31 39.48 -2.49
CA PRO A 425 1.47 38.32 -2.26
C PRO A 425 1.87 37.67 -0.93
N ALA A 426 1.56 38.37 0.17
CA ALA A 426 1.47 37.81 1.50
C ALA A 426 0.66 36.52 1.39
N ALA A 427 1.24 35.41 1.86
CA ALA A 427 0.78 34.08 1.49
C ALA A 427 -0.62 33.80 2.06
N ALA A 428 -1.65 34.17 1.28
CA ALA A 428 -3.05 34.07 1.64
C ALA A 428 -3.33 32.65 2.12
N ARG A 429 -3.71 32.51 3.39
CA ARG A 429 -4.01 31.21 3.98
C ARG A 429 -5.11 30.59 3.12
N PRO A 430 -4.91 29.37 2.59
CA PRO A 430 -5.82 28.81 1.59
C PRO A 430 -7.22 28.71 2.19
N VAL A 431 -8.17 29.43 1.61
CA VAL A 431 -9.53 29.61 2.13
C VAL A 431 -10.14 28.25 2.41
N ARG A 432 -10.55 28.05 3.66
CA ARG A 432 -11.18 26.82 4.11
C ARG A 432 -12.69 26.93 4.01
N ARG A 433 -13.35 25.88 3.51
CA ARG A 433 -14.81 25.77 3.43
C ARG A 433 -15.24 24.31 3.60
N SER A 434 -16.41 24.09 4.18
CA SER A 434 -17.03 22.77 4.34
C SER A 434 -17.29 22.06 3.01
N VAL A 435 -17.67 22.80 1.96
CA VAL A 435 -17.89 22.26 0.60
C VAL A 435 -16.66 21.51 0.06
N TRP A 436 -15.43 21.93 0.41
CA TRP A 436 -14.23 21.20 0.01
C TRP A 436 -14.04 19.89 0.77
N THR A 437 -14.60 19.78 1.97
CA THR A 437 -14.57 18.56 2.80
C THR A 437 -15.62 17.57 2.29
N VAL A 438 -16.83 18.05 2.01
CA VAL A 438 -17.90 17.25 1.39
C VAL A 438 -17.48 16.76 0.00
N ALA A 439 -16.88 17.63 -0.83
CA ALA A 439 -16.37 17.22 -2.14
C ALA A 439 -15.23 16.20 -2.05
N ALA A 440 -14.30 16.35 -1.10
CA ALA A 440 -13.24 15.36 -0.89
C ALA A 440 -13.79 14.01 -0.39
N ALA A 441 -14.75 14.02 0.54
CA ALA A 441 -15.41 12.82 1.03
C ALA A 441 -16.22 12.12 -0.08
N GLY A 442 -16.99 12.88 -0.86
CA GLY A 442 -17.73 12.38 -2.01
C GLY A 442 -16.84 11.76 -3.08
N LEU A 443 -15.70 12.39 -3.41
CA LEU A 443 -14.71 11.78 -4.32
C LEU A 443 -14.17 10.46 -3.77
N MET A 444 -13.75 10.40 -2.50
CA MET A 444 -13.26 9.15 -1.90
C MET A 444 -14.33 8.05 -1.89
N TRP A 445 -15.60 8.41 -1.64
CA TRP A 445 -16.72 7.48 -1.73
C TRP A 445 -16.97 6.98 -3.16
N ILE A 446 -16.89 7.86 -4.17
CA ILE A 446 -17.01 7.47 -5.59
C ILE A 446 -15.90 6.49 -5.98
N PHE A 447 -14.64 6.82 -5.68
CA PHE A 447 -13.48 5.95 -5.99
C PHE A 447 -13.53 4.60 -5.25
N PHE A 448 -14.06 4.58 -4.02
CA PHE A 448 -14.40 3.33 -3.35
C PHE A 448 -15.49 2.57 -4.12
N ALA A 449 -16.66 3.17 -4.33
CA ALA A 449 -17.83 2.52 -4.93
C ALA A 449 -17.62 1.98 -6.36
N VAL A 450 -16.75 2.63 -7.17
CA VAL A 450 -16.40 2.14 -8.53
C VAL A 450 -15.18 1.20 -8.56
N SER A 451 -14.58 0.87 -7.41
CA SER A 451 -13.55 -0.18 -7.33
C SER A 451 -14.19 -1.58 -7.32
N PRO A 452 -13.46 -2.64 -7.73
CA PRO A 452 -13.95 -4.02 -7.66
C PRO A 452 -14.48 -4.41 -6.27
N PHE A 453 -13.70 -4.09 -5.23
CA PHE A 453 -14.08 -4.30 -3.84
C PHE A 453 -15.31 -3.48 -3.41
N GLY A 454 -15.41 -2.22 -3.83
CA GLY A 454 -16.59 -1.39 -3.52
C GLY A 454 -17.87 -1.90 -4.20
N MET A 455 -17.78 -2.31 -5.47
CA MET A 455 -18.90 -2.95 -6.17
C MET A 455 -19.33 -4.24 -5.45
N ARG A 456 -18.37 -5.10 -5.07
CA ARG A 456 -18.64 -6.35 -4.32
C ARG A 456 -19.19 -6.10 -2.91
N ALA A 457 -18.70 -5.09 -2.21
CA ALA A 457 -19.13 -4.75 -0.84
C ALA A 457 -20.49 -4.01 -0.79
N LEU A 458 -20.90 -3.33 -1.87
CA LEU A 458 -22.18 -2.63 -1.98
C LEU A 458 -23.26 -3.48 -2.69
N GLY A 459 -22.87 -4.31 -3.65
CA GLY A 459 -23.78 -5.17 -4.43
C GLY A 459 -24.05 -6.54 -3.78
N GLY A 460 -23.13 -7.07 -2.96
CA GLY A 460 -23.25 -8.39 -2.34
C GLY A 460 -22.48 -9.48 -3.10
N PRO A 461 -22.83 -10.77 -2.90
CA PRO A 461 -22.22 -11.88 -3.62
C PRO A 461 -22.88 -12.09 -5.00
N ASP A 462 -22.05 -12.06 -6.06
CA ASP A 462 -22.41 -12.39 -7.44
C ASP A 462 -21.33 -13.33 -7.99
N ALA A 463 -21.73 -14.52 -8.45
CA ALA A 463 -20.82 -15.55 -8.93
C ALA A 463 -20.27 -15.28 -10.35
N GLU A 464 -21.01 -14.60 -11.22
CA GLU A 464 -20.51 -14.20 -12.54
C GLU A 464 -19.46 -13.09 -12.37
N GLN A 465 -19.76 -12.11 -11.50
CA GLN A 465 -18.82 -11.04 -11.16
C GLN A 465 -17.57 -11.57 -10.47
N GLU A 466 -17.70 -12.51 -9.53
CA GLU A 466 -16.55 -13.16 -8.86
C GLU A 466 -15.71 -13.98 -9.85
N ALA A 467 -16.31 -14.80 -10.72
CA ALA A 467 -15.57 -15.56 -11.74
C ALA A 467 -14.82 -14.63 -12.72
N LYS A 468 -15.44 -13.51 -13.11
CA LYS A 468 -14.82 -12.46 -13.93
C LYS A 468 -13.65 -11.77 -13.21
N TYR A 469 -13.78 -11.51 -11.90
CA TYR A 469 -12.68 -11.00 -11.09
C TYR A 469 -11.56 -12.03 -10.92
N PHE A 470 -11.86 -13.30 -10.65
CA PHE A 470 -10.85 -14.36 -10.57
C PHE A 470 -10.10 -14.52 -11.89
N GLY A 471 -10.80 -14.48 -13.03
CA GLY A 471 -10.19 -14.46 -14.36
C GLY A 471 -9.22 -13.29 -14.53
N HIS A 472 -9.65 -12.07 -14.20
CA HIS A 472 -8.83 -10.85 -14.32
C HIS A 472 -7.63 -10.80 -13.35
N PHE A 473 -7.85 -11.09 -12.07
CA PHE A 473 -6.85 -10.96 -11.01
C PHE A 473 -5.89 -12.14 -10.92
N VAL A 474 -6.30 -13.34 -11.32
CA VAL A 474 -5.56 -14.60 -11.09
C VAL A 474 -5.23 -15.31 -12.41
N ARG A 475 -6.24 -15.77 -13.17
CA ARG A 475 -6.01 -16.65 -14.34
C ARG A 475 -5.27 -15.93 -15.48
N ASN A 476 -5.58 -14.66 -15.73
CA ASN A 476 -4.95 -13.84 -16.77
C ASN A 476 -3.54 -13.35 -16.40
N THR A 477 -3.04 -13.64 -15.19
CA THR A 477 -1.64 -13.40 -14.84
C THR A 477 -0.76 -14.46 -15.52
N THR A 478 0.38 -14.08 -16.09
CA THR A 478 1.35 -15.01 -16.72
C THR A 478 2.15 -15.84 -15.69
N ALA A 479 1.58 -16.05 -14.52
CA ALA A 479 2.34 -16.13 -13.27
C ALA A 479 1.74 -17.17 -12.31
N THR A 480 0.42 -17.12 -12.09
CA THR A 480 -0.29 -18.11 -11.26
C THR A 480 -0.60 -19.40 -12.05
N PRO A 481 -0.32 -20.60 -11.52
CA PRO A 481 -0.43 -21.88 -12.23
C PRO A 481 -1.85 -22.46 -12.24
N VAL A 482 -2.87 -21.65 -12.58
CA VAL A 482 -4.28 -22.03 -12.47
C VAL A 482 -4.60 -23.30 -13.27
N ASP A 483 -4.28 -23.30 -14.57
CA ASP A 483 -4.74 -24.32 -15.52
C ASP A 483 -4.10 -25.71 -15.27
N VAL A 484 -2.89 -25.75 -14.70
CA VAL A 484 -2.24 -27.00 -14.26
C VAL A 484 -2.71 -27.43 -12.86
N THR A 485 -3.16 -26.50 -12.02
CA THR A 485 -3.81 -26.85 -10.74
C THR A 485 -5.18 -27.48 -10.99
N GLU A 486 -5.95 -26.96 -11.95
CA GLU A 486 -7.20 -27.60 -12.41
C GLU A 486 -6.94 -29.04 -12.91
N TYR A 487 -5.90 -29.26 -13.71
CA TYR A 487 -5.50 -30.61 -14.14
C TYR A 487 -5.15 -31.55 -12.98
N LEU A 488 -4.41 -31.09 -11.97
CA LEU A 488 -4.02 -31.89 -10.79
C LEU A 488 -5.22 -32.23 -9.88
N ILE A 489 -6.31 -31.45 -9.92
CA ILE A 489 -7.57 -31.79 -9.23
C ILE A 489 -8.31 -32.91 -9.96
N GLU A 490 -8.29 -32.91 -11.30
CA GLU A 490 -8.86 -33.99 -12.12
C GLU A 490 -8.00 -35.27 -12.07
N HIS A 491 -6.68 -35.13 -11.89
CA HIS A 491 -5.71 -36.22 -11.85
C HIS A 491 -4.82 -36.10 -10.59
N PRO A 492 -5.34 -36.42 -9.38
CA PRO A 492 -4.57 -36.30 -8.15
C PRO A 492 -3.30 -37.17 -8.19
N PRO A 493 -2.11 -36.58 -7.98
CA PRO A 493 -0.87 -37.33 -7.87
C PRO A 493 -0.79 -38.03 -6.51
N VAL A 494 0.08 -39.05 -6.41
CA VAL A 494 0.25 -39.86 -5.20
C VAL A 494 1.67 -39.69 -4.66
N GLY A 495 1.76 -39.31 -3.38
CA GLY A 495 3.03 -39.01 -2.71
C GLY A 495 3.66 -37.69 -3.16
N GLN A 496 4.95 -37.54 -2.89
CA GLN A 496 5.67 -36.29 -3.04
C GLN A 496 5.68 -35.76 -4.49
N VAL A 497 5.16 -34.55 -4.67
CA VAL A 497 5.14 -33.80 -5.93
C VAL A 497 6.23 -32.75 -5.95
N PHE A 498 7.15 -32.85 -6.92
CA PHE A 498 8.11 -31.78 -7.17
C PHE A 498 7.46 -30.62 -7.93
N ASN A 499 7.60 -29.41 -7.41
CA ASN A 499 7.02 -28.19 -7.95
C ASN A 499 8.02 -27.03 -7.91
N PRO A 500 7.86 -25.98 -8.73
CA PRO A 500 8.61 -24.74 -8.54
C PRO A 500 8.20 -24.08 -7.22
N TYR A 501 9.19 -23.61 -6.47
CA TYR A 501 9.05 -22.89 -5.20
C TYR A 501 7.99 -21.78 -5.26
N GLU A 502 7.97 -20.99 -6.34
CA GLU A 502 7.01 -19.89 -6.52
C GLU A 502 5.57 -20.35 -6.81
N TRP A 503 5.37 -21.64 -7.13
CA TRP A 503 4.07 -22.25 -7.40
C TRP A 503 3.51 -23.05 -6.22
N GLY A 504 4.35 -23.51 -5.30
CA GLY A 504 3.93 -24.26 -4.11
C GLY A 504 2.84 -23.54 -3.31
N ASP A 505 2.95 -22.23 -3.17
CA ASP A 505 1.96 -21.37 -2.51
C ASP A 505 0.54 -21.46 -3.09
N TYR A 506 0.41 -21.52 -4.42
CA TYR A 506 -0.91 -21.65 -5.06
C TYR A 506 -1.40 -23.11 -5.04
N LEU A 507 -0.47 -24.06 -5.16
CA LEU A 507 -0.76 -25.49 -5.09
C LEU A 507 -1.29 -25.90 -3.70
N MET A 508 -0.70 -25.41 -2.59
CA MET A 508 -1.24 -25.58 -1.23
C MET A 508 -2.59 -24.89 -1.02
N TRP A 509 -2.85 -23.79 -1.74
CA TRP A 509 -4.06 -23.00 -1.57
C TRP A 509 -5.27 -23.58 -2.33
N ALA A 510 -5.05 -24.12 -3.53
CA ALA A 510 -6.11 -24.48 -4.47
C ALA A 510 -5.93 -25.84 -5.18
N GLY A 511 -4.87 -26.61 -4.89
CA GLY A 511 -4.70 -27.97 -5.42
C GLY A 511 -5.50 -29.03 -4.65
N PRO A 512 -5.26 -30.33 -4.93
CA PRO A 512 -5.84 -31.43 -4.17
C PRO A 512 -5.57 -31.32 -2.66
N PRO A 513 -6.50 -31.72 -1.78
CA PRO A 513 -6.32 -31.65 -0.32
C PRO A 513 -5.13 -32.49 0.21
N GLU A 514 -4.76 -33.55 -0.51
CA GLU A 514 -3.67 -34.48 -0.17
C GLU A 514 -2.38 -34.18 -0.97
N LEU A 515 -2.25 -32.98 -1.56
CA LEU A 515 -1.12 -32.63 -2.41
C LEU A 515 0.17 -32.34 -1.62
N GLU A 516 1.08 -33.31 -1.58
CA GLU A 516 2.40 -33.17 -0.99
C GLU A 516 3.34 -32.32 -1.86
N VAL A 517 3.33 -31.00 -1.67
CA VAL A 517 4.30 -30.08 -2.31
C VAL A 517 5.72 -30.25 -1.74
N PHE A 518 6.73 -30.17 -2.61
CA PHE A 518 8.14 -30.31 -2.22
C PHE A 518 8.67 -29.09 -1.46
N VAL A 519 8.37 -27.88 -1.96
CA VAL A 519 8.70 -26.59 -1.31
C VAL A 519 7.69 -25.50 -1.68
N ALA A 520 7.58 -24.50 -0.81
CA ALA A 520 6.78 -23.29 -1.00
C ALA A 520 7.49 -22.05 -0.41
N SER A 521 6.87 -20.87 -0.45
CA SER A 521 7.46 -19.55 -0.13
C SER A 521 8.17 -19.45 1.23
N HIS A 522 7.83 -20.33 2.17
CA HIS A 522 8.43 -20.39 3.49
C HIS A 522 9.76 -21.18 3.49
N ALA A 523 10.65 -20.88 2.54
CA ALA A 523 11.96 -21.51 2.35
C ALA A 523 12.83 -21.57 3.63
N HIS A 524 12.58 -20.69 4.59
CA HIS A 524 13.27 -20.65 5.88
C HIS A 524 12.88 -21.78 6.85
N LEU A 525 11.76 -22.48 6.60
CA LEU A 525 11.33 -23.66 7.35
C LEU A 525 11.84 -24.96 6.72
N VAL A 526 12.18 -24.94 5.42
CA VAL A 526 12.72 -26.08 4.69
C VAL A 526 14.12 -26.41 5.24
N PRO A 527 14.41 -27.66 5.66
CA PRO A 527 15.75 -28.04 6.10
C PRO A 527 16.79 -27.80 5.00
N SER A 528 17.97 -27.28 5.32
CA SER A 528 18.92 -26.82 4.29
C SER A 528 19.39 -27.92 3.33
N LEU A 529 19.44 -29.19 3.75
CA LEU A 529 19.70 -30.32 2.84
C LEU A 529 18.57 -30.50 1.80
N VAL A 530 17.30 -30.37 2.22
CA VAL A 530 16.14 -30.40 1.31
C VAL A 530 16.16 -29.19 0.36
N TRP A 531 16.61 -28.02 0.85
CA TRP A 531 16.76 -26.84 0.00
C TRP A 531 17.91 -27.00 -1.01
N GLU A 532 19.06 -27.55 -0.60
CA GLU A 532 20.18 -27.86 -1.50
C GLU A 532 19.80 -28.92 -2.56
N ASP A 533 19.04 -29.95 -2.16
CA ASP A 533 18.49 -30.96 -3.06
C ASP A 533 17.45 -30.34 -4.02
N TYR A 534 16.51 -29.51 -3.54
CA TYR A 534 15.58 -28.73 -4.39
C TYR A 534 16.35 -27.89 -5.42
N MET A 535 17.34 -27.13 -4.98
CA MET A 535 18.16 -26.28 -5.85
C MET A 535 19.02 -27.07 -6.84
N ARG A 536 19.35 -28.33 -6.55
CA ARG A 536 20.00 -29.26 -7.50
C ARG A 536 19.03 -29.75 -8.57
N ILE A 537 17.81 -30.12 -8.15
CA ILE A 537 16.75 -30.60 -9.05
C ILE A 537 16.27 -29.49 -9.99
N ILE A 538 15.85 -28.34 -9.48
CA ILE A 538 15.27 -27.26 -10.31
C ILE A 538 16.28 -26.68 -11.33
N ARG A 539 17.58 -26.84 -11.07
CA ARG A 539 18.68 -26.44 -11.97
C ARG A 539 19.10 -27.52 -12.97
N GLY A 540 18.62 -28.76 -12.84
CA GLY A 540 19.05 -29.89 -13.67
C GLY A 540 20.54 -30.24 -13.54
N THR A 541 21.14 -29.99 -12.38
CA THR A 541 22.55 -30.29 -12.11
C THR A 541 22.75 -31.75 -11.69
N SER A 542 23.92 -32.33 -11.99
CA SER A 542 24.28 -33.74 -11.69
C SER A 542 23.82 -34.20 -10.30
N GLY A 543 23.15 -35.37 -10.23
CA GLY A 543 22.52 -35.90 -9.02
C GLY A 543 21.11 -35.35 -8.74
N TRP A 544 20.40 -34.84 -9.77
CA TRP A 544 19.02 -34.38 -9.67
C TRP A 544 18.01 -35.55 -9.69
N ASP A 545 18.32 -36.55 -10.52
CA ASP A 545 17.73 -37.88 -10.61
C ASP A 545 17.82 -38.63 -9.28
N GLU A 546 19.03 -38.80 -8.73
CA GLU A 546 19.25 -39.42 -7.41
C GLU A 546 18.48 -38.71 -6.28
N ALA A 547 18.31 -37.39 -6.40
CA ALA A 547 17.57 -36.59 -5.42
C ALA A 547 16.06 -36.81 -5.54
N LEU A 548 15.50 -36.83 -6.75
CA LEU A 548 14.08 -37.17 -6.96
C LEU A 548 13.75 -38.56 -6.39
N GLU A 549 14.64 -39.53 -6.56
CA GLU A 549 14.45 -40.89 -6.03
C GLU A 549 14.51 -40.96 -4.51
N ARG A 550 15.43 -40.21 -3.89
CA ARG A 550 15.55 -40.11 -2.42
C ARG A 550 14.27 -39.61 -1.73
N TYR A 551 13.50 -38.76 -2.40
CA TYR A 551 12.24 -38.19 -1.88
C TYR A 551 10.99 -38.89 -2.44
N GLY A 552 11.13 -40.03 -3.14
CA GLY A 552 9.99 -40.78 -3.69
C GLY A 552 9.18 -40.01 -4.75
N VAL A 553 9.79 -39.07 -5.46
CA VAL A 553 9.04 -38.18 -6.36
C VAL A 553 8.54 -38.95 -7.59
N ASN A 554 7.22 -39.06 -7.67
CA ASN A 554 6.49 -39.70 -8.76
C ASN A 554 5.87 -38.71 -9.74
N THR A 555 5.66 -37.45 -9.34
CA THR A 555 5.09 -36.39 -10.20
C THR A 555 5.93 -35.13 -10.14
N ILE A 556 6.24 -34.55 -11.31
CA ILE A 556 7.03 -33.34 -11.48
C ILE A 556 6.22 -32.30 -12.25
N VAL A 557 5.91 -31.17 -11.61
CA VAL A 557 5.29 -29.98 -12.22
C VAL A 557 6.39 -28.97 -12.53
N LEU A 558 6.42 -28.39 -13.74
CA LEU A 558 7.45 -27.40 -14.14
C LEU A 558 6.88 -26.23 -14.94
N ASN A 559 7.41 -25.03 -14.67
CA ASN A 559 7.15 -23.83 -15.49
C ASN A 559 7.96 -23.85 -16.79
N ASN A 560 7.26 -23.90 -17.93
CA ASN A 560 7.81 -23.94 -19.29
C ASN A 560 8.70 -22.73 -19.62
N ASN A 561 8.44 -21.57 -19.02
CA ASN A 561 9.17 -20.33 -19.27
C ASN A 561 10.48 -20.21 -18.48
N SER A 562 10.70 -21.09 -17.49
CA SER A 562 11.83 -20.99 -16.55
C SER A 562 12.69 -22.26 -16.49
N HIS A 563 12.12 -23.44 -16.76
CA HIS A 563 12.77 -24.74 -16.53
C HIS A 563 12.97 -25.55 -17.82
N ALA A 564 13.07 -24.88 -18.96
CA ALA A 564 13.19 -25.50 -20.28
C ALA A 564 14.32 -26.55 -20.40
N SER A 565 15.42 -26.39 -19.65
CA SER A 565 16.51 -27.39 -19.60
C SER A 565 16.09 -28.69 -18.93
N LEU A 566 15.43 -28.62 -17.77
CA LEU A 566 14.96 -29.81 -17.03
C LEU A 566 13.81 -30.49 -17.77
N ILE A 567 12.91 -29.71 -18.38
CA ILE A 567 11.85 -30.21 -19.28
C ILE A 567 12.46 -30.97 -20.46
N ALA A 568 13.56 -30.48 -21.05
CA ALA A 568 14.25 -31.18 -22.14
C ALA A 568 14.93 -32.48 -21.66
N SER A 569 15.50 -32.53 -20.45
CA SER A 569 16.03 -33.76 -19.85
C SER A 569 14.93 -34.81 -19.61
N LEU A 570 13.82 -34.42 -18.97
CA LEU A 570 12.67 -35.30 -18.72
C LEU A 570 11.98 -35.75 -20.02
N SER A 571 12.03 -34.94 -21.08
CA SER A 571 11.49 -35.29 -22.40
C SER A 571 12.44 -36.18 -23.23
N ALA A 572 13.69 -36.36 -22.79
CA ALA A 572 14.65 -37.28 -23.40
C ALA A 572 14.63 -38.65 -22.70
N ASP A 573 14.37 -38.68 -21.39
CA ASP A 573 14.17 -39.91 -20.60
C ASP A 573 12.74 -40.45 -20.75
N VAL A 574 12.45 -40.98 -21.93
CA VAL A 574 11.14 -41.58 -22.29
C VAL A 574 10.91 -42.98 -21.69
N GLU A 575 11.90 -43.54 -21.00
CA GLU A 575 11.80 -44.82 -20.29
C GLU A 575 11.51 -44.60 -18.79
N GLY A 576 12.06 -43.54 -18.18
CA GLY A 576 11.73 -43.14 -16.81
C GLY A 576 10.46 -42.28 -16.68
N TRP A 577 10.16 -41.38 -17.64
CA TRP A 577 9.13 -40.35 -17.49
C TRP A 577 8.16 -40.24 -18.67
N ARG A 578 6.89 -39.96 -18.36
CA ARG A 578 5.82 -39.69 -19.33
C ARG A 578 5.27 -38.28 -19.11
N GLN A 579 5.18 -37.47 -20.17
CA GLN A 579 4.54 -36.15 -20.11
C GLN A 579 3.01 -36.30 -20.21
N ASP A 580 2.32 -36.26 -19.07
CA ASP A 580 0.86 -36.42 -19.00
C ASP A 580 0.08 -35.10 -19.17
N TYR A 581 0.72 -33.94 -18.96
CA TYR A 581 0.12 -32.63 -19.23
C TYR A 581 1.11 -31.63 -19.83
N ARG A 582 0.58 -30.76 -20.70
CA ARG A 582 1.30 -29.60 -21.25
C ARG A 582 0.33 -28.49 -21.66
N ASP A 583 0.58 -27.27 -21.21
CA ASP A 583 -0.06 -26.06 -21.74
C ASP A 583 0.99 -25.02 -22.18
N THR A 584 0.56 -23.76 -22.36
CA THR A 584 1.43 -22.60 -22.56
C THR A 584 2.38 -22.27 -21.40
N ARG A 585 2.05 -22.63 -20.15
CA ARG A 585 2.80 -22.21 -18.95
C ARG A 585 3.51 -23.36 -18.25
N ALA A 586 2.93 -24.54 -18.23
CA ALA A 586 3.33 -25.66 -17.41
C ALA A 586 3.48 -26.97 -18.22
N SER A 587 4.22 -27.88 -17.61
CA SER A 587 4.32 -29.29 -17.99
C SER A 587 4.18 -30.13 -16.72
N VAL A 588 3.50 -31.28 -16.81
CA VAL A 588 3.52 -32.31 -15.76
C VAL A 588 4.09 -33.59 -16.33
N PHE A 589 5.07 -34.15 -15.62
CA PHE A 589 5.69 -35.45 -15.90
C PHE A 589 5.37 -36.41 -14.76
N THR A 590 5.04 -37.65 -15.11
CA THR A 590 4.79 -38.75 -14.16
C THR A 590 5.83 -39.84 -14.41
N ARG A 591 6.38 -40.42 -13.34
CA ARG A 591 7.31 -41.55 -13.44
C ARG A 591 6.57 -42.77 -14.00
N ILE A 592 7.19 -43.50 -14.93
CA ILE A 592 6.56 -44.64 -15.62
C ILE A 592 6.41 -45.84 -14.69
N ASP A 593 7.45 -46.15 -13.92
CA ASP A 593 7.43 -47.08 -12.78
C ASP A 593 7.51 -46.27 -11.46
N PRO A 594 6.39 -46.07 -10.74
CA PRO A 594 6.38 -45.28 -9.51
C PRO A 594 7.17 -45.92 -8.36
N ILE A 595 7.82 -45.07 -7.58
CA ILE A 595 8.45 -45.42 -6.29
C ILE A 595 7.33 -45.63 -5.26
N GLN A 596 7.45 -46.68 -4.43
CA GLN A 596 6.53 -47.01 -3.34
C GLN A 596 7.01 -46.47 -1.99
#